data_AF-A0A960S377-F1
#
_entry.id   AF-A0A960S377-F1
#
_cell.length_a   1.000
_cell.length_b   1.000
_cell.length_c   1.000
_cell.angle_alpha   90.00
_cell.angle_beta   90.00
_cell.angle_gamma   90.00
#
_symmetry.space_group_name_H-M   'P 1'
#
loop_
_entity.id
_entity.type
_entity.pdbx_description
1 polymer ?
#
loop_
_entity_poly.entity_id
_entity_poly.type
_entity_poly.pdbx_seq_one_letter_code
_entity_poly.pdbx_strand_id
1 'polypeptide(L)'
;MDKREYIRRLAEFLISTNTSMHVKELAGLLNWNGFTTNYGTAFKGGRGTYTLIHATYDWLVATGRPTDADNVGKAFKKPDGNYAYHK
;
A
#
# COMPACT_ATOMS: atom_id res chain seq x y z
N MET A 1 -3.79 11.28 -10.33
CA MET A 1 -4.08 10.67 -9.01
C MET A 1 -2.77 10.49 -8.28
N ASP A 2 -2.69 10.80 -6.99
CA ASP A 2 -1.48 10.54 -6.21
C ASP A 2 -1.35 9.05 -5.85
N LYS A 3 -0.11 8.53 -5.75
CA LYS A 3 0.16 7.12 -5.44
C LYS A 3 -0.39 6.69 -4.08
N ARG A 4 -0.41 7.57 -3.09
CA ARG A 4 -0.96 7.29 -1.75
C ARG A 4 -2.48 7.17 -1.79
N GLU A 5 -3.13 8.04 -2.57
CA GLU A 5 -4.58 8.00 -2.76
C GLU A 5 -5.00 6.76 -3.55
N TYR A 6 -4.20 6.32 -4.53
CA TYR A 6 -4.42 5.03 -5.21
C TYR A 6 -4.35 3.86 -4.22
N ILE A 7 -3.31 3.80 -3.38
CA ILE A 7 -3.14 2.76 -2.36
C ILE A 7 -4.31 2.77 -1.36
N ARG A 8 -4.75 3.96 -0.92
CA ARG A 8 -5.91 4.11 -0.02
C ARG A 8 -7.17 3.48 -0.60
N ARG A 9 -7.53 3.83 -1.84
CA ARG A 9 -8.73 3.30 -2.51
C ARG A 9 -8.64 1.80 -2.76
N LEU A 10 -7.45 1.32 -3.12
CA LEU A 10 -7.22 -0.10 -3.30
C LEU A 10 -7.37 -0.85 -1.96
N ALA A 11 -6.84 -0.31 -0.87
CA ALA A 11 -7.00 -0.89 0.45
C ALA A 11 -8.47 -0.92 0.89
N GLU A 12 -9.21 0.17 0.68
CA GLU A 12 -10.65 0.26 0.95
C GLU A 12 -11.43 -0.82 0.18
N PHE A 13 -11.13 -1.01 -1.10
CA PHE A 13 -11.73 -2.06 -1.93
C PHE A 13 -11.40 -3.48 -1.44
N LEU A 14 -10.14 -3.74 -1.08
CA LEU A 14 -9.71 -5.04 -0.57
C LEU A 14 -10.44 -5.37 0.74
N ILE A 15 -10.52 -4.41 1.66
CA ILE A 15 -11.22 -4.61 2.94
C ILE A 15 -12.73 -4.78 2.74
N SER A 16 -13.37 -3.98 1.87
CA SER A 16 -14.82 -4.10 1.63
C SER A 16 -15.21 -5.42 0.98
N THR A 17 -14.28 -6.06 0.27
CA THR A 17 -14.45 -7.39 -0.34
C THR A 17 -13.91 -8.53 0.54
N ASN A 18 -13.43 -8.23 1.75
CA ASN A 18 -12.77 -9.18 2.65
C ASN A 18 -11.60 -9.95 1.98
N THR A 19 -10.84 -9.26 1.14
CA THR A 19 -9.67 -9.78 0.44
C THR A 19 -8.39 -9.06 0.89
N SER A 20 -7.24 -9.60 0.49
CA SER A 20 -5.93 -9.02 0.75
C SER A 20 -5.02 -9.24 -0.44
N MET A 21 -3.99 -8.41 -0.58
CA MET A 21 -3.07 -8.46 -1.71
C MET A 21 -1.62 -8.63 -1.24
N HIS A 22 -0.84 -9.40 -1.98
CA HIS A 22 0.60 -9.48 -1.74
C HIS A 22 1.30 -8.21 -2.22
N VAL A 23 2.30 -7.73 -1.47
CA VAL A 23 3.05 -6.51 -1.81
C VAL A 23 3.73 -6.59 -3.20
N LYS A 24 4.06 -7.79 -3.68
CA LYS A 24 4.58 -7.98 -5.04
C LYS A 24 3.56 -7.64 -6.13
N GLU A 25 2.29 -7.99 -5.93
CA GLU A 25 1.21 -7.67 -6.87
C GLU A 25 0.91 -6.18 -6.85
N LEU A 26 0.93 -5.55 -5.68
CA LEU A 26 0.81 -4.10 -5.55
C LEU A 26 1.88 -3.38 -6.37
N ALA A 27 3.13 -3.83 -6.32
CA ALA A 27 4.21 -3.25 -7.12
C ALA A 27 3.92 -3.35 -8.63
N GLY A 28 3.37 -4.49 -9.08
CA GLY A 28 2.91 -4.68 -10.46
C GLY A 28 1.82 -3.69 -10.86
N LEU A 29 0.79 -3.53 -10.02
CA LEU A 29 -0.30 -2.58 -10.24
C LEU A 29 0.18 -1.13 -10.24
N LEU A 30 1.09 -0.76 -9.34
CA LEU A 30 1.68 0.58 -9.32
C LEU A 30 2.39 0.89 -10.63
N ASN A 31 3.22 -0.05 -11.10
CA ASN A 31 3.94 0.08 -12.36
C ASN A 31 3.00 0.12 -13.57
N TRP A 32 1.97 -0.72 -13.59
CA TRP A 32 0.95 -0.74 -14.64
C TRP A 32 0.24 0.62 -14.76
N ASN A 33 -0.01 1.28 -13.63
CA ASN A 33 -0.62 2.61 -13.58
C ASN A 33 0.39 3.76 -13.78
N GLY A 34 1.63 3.46 -14.16
CA GLY A 34 2.66 4.48 -14.44
C GLY A 34 3.27 5.14 -13.20
N PHE A 35 3.02 4.62 -12.00
CA PHE A 35 3.66 5.15 -10.79
C PHE A 35 5.12 4.71 -10.70
N THR A 36 5.98 5.65 -10.31
CA THR A 36 7.41 5.41 -10.10
C THR A 36 7.83 5.73 -8.68
N THR A 37 8.98 5.17 -8.30
CA THR A 37 9.67 5.55 -7.06
C THR A 37 10.13 7.01 -7.14
N ASN A 38 10.59 7.57 -6.02
CA ASN A 38 11.12 8.93 -6.02
C ASN A 38 12.40 9.07 -6.87
N TYR A 39 13.03 7.96 -7.27
CA TYR A 39 14.18 7.93 -8.17
C TYR A 39 13.76 7.73 -9.65
N GLY A 40 12.46 7.79 -9.96
CA GLY A 40 11.95 7.58 -11.32
C GLY A 40 11.98 6.14 -11.81
N THR A 41 12.27 5.17 -10.92
CA THR A 41 12.37 3.75 -11.29
C THR A 41 11.08 2.98 -10.96
N ALA A 42 10.88 1.85 -11.61
CA ALA A 42 9.75 0.95 -11.34
C ALA A 42 9.79 0.41 -9.90
N PHE A 43 8.61 0.25 -9.30
CA PHE A 43 8.46 -0.44 -8.03
C PHE A 43 8.82 -1.91 -8.15
N LYS A 44 9.44 -2.42 -7.09
CA LYS A 44 9.72 -3.85 -6.89
C LYS A 44 8.93 -4.30 -5.68
N GLY A 45 8.49 -5.56 -5.63
CA GLY A 45 7.79 -6.17 -4.48
C GLY A 45 8.60 -6.31 -3.19
N GLY A 46 9.52 -5.39 -2.93
CA GLY A 46 10.43 -5.34 -1.79
C GLY A 46 10.41 -3.96 -1.12
N ARG A 47 11.55 -3.56 -0.53
CA ARG A 47 11.66 -2.40 0.38
C ARG A 47 10.92 -1.15 -0.09
N GLY A 48 11.09 -0.74 -1.35
CA GLY A 48 10.47 0.49 -1.87
C GLY A 48 8.94 0.50 -1.79
N THR A 49 8.27 -0.63 -2.07
CA THR A 49 6.82 -0.73 -1.98
C THR A 49 6.35 -0.76 -0.53
N TYR A 50 7.06 -1.45 0.37
CA TYR A 50 6.77 -1.39 1.81
C TYR A 50 6.91 0.03 2.37
N THR A 51 7.97 0.74 1.98
CA THR A 51 8.17 2.14 2.38
C THR A 51 7.03 3.02 1.89
N LEU A 52 6.50 2.77 0.68
CA LEU A 52 5.36 3.53 0.18
C LEU A 52 4.06 3.21 0.95
N ILE A 53 3.81 1.96 1.29
CA ILE A 53 2.66 1.56 2.13
C ILE A 53 2.76 2.26 3.49
N HIS A 54 3.91 2.21 4.15
CA HIS A 54 4.13 2.86 5.45
C HIS A 54 3.95 4.38 5.36
N ALA A 55 4.55 5.02 4.35
CA ALA A 55 4.38 6.45 4.12
C ALA A 55 2.91 6.84 3.83
N THR A 56 2.13 5.93 3.25
CA THR A 56 0.69 6.12 3.01
C THR A 56 -0.07 6.03 4.33
N TYR A 57 0.24 5.04 5.17
CA TYR A 57 -0.30 4.92 6.52
C TYR A 57 -0.04 6.18 7.35
N ASP A 58 1.22 6.61 7.44
CA ASP A 58 1.62 7.80 8.20
C ASP A 58 0.89 9.07 7.71
N TRP A 59 0.76 9.21 6.39
CA TRP A 59 0.02 10.32 5.78
C TRP A 59 -1.48 10.30 6.13
N LEU A 60 -2.11 9.13 6.18
CA LEU A 60 -3.52 8.99 6.57
C LEU A 60 -3.73 9.33 8.04
N VAL A 61 -2.85 8.85 8.92
CA VAL A 61 -2.86 9.22 10.35
C VAL A 61 -2.69 10.72 10.52
N ALA A 62 -1.67 11.31 9.87
CA ALA A 62 -1.39 12.74 9.96
C ALA A 62 -2.52 13.63 9.39
N THR A 63 -3.34 13.10 8.50
CA THR A 63 -4.50 13.82 7.90
C THR A 63 -5.83 13.49 8.58
N GLY A 64 -5.81 12.86 9.76
CA GLY A 64 -7.03 12.59 10.55
C GLY A 64 -7.93 11.50 9.97
N ARG A 65 -7.36 10.56 9.19
CA ARG A 65 -8.08 9.43 8.57
C ARG A 65 -7.60 8.08 9.12
N PRO A 66 -7.80 7.80 10.43
CA PRO A 66 -7.28 6.59 11.07
C PRO A 66 -7.92 5.30 10.53
N THR A 67 -9.19 5.33 10.13
CA THR A 67 -9.88 4.16 9.53
C THR A 67 -9.23 3.75 8.20
N ASP A 68 -8.92 4.73 7.35
CA ASP A 68 -8.21 4.47 6.09
C ASP A 68 -6.80 3.93 6.36
N ALA A 69 -6.11 4.46 7.38
CA ALA A 69 -4.79 3.97 7.77
C ALA A 69 -4.85 2.50 8.20
N ASP A 70 -5.82 2.13 9.03
CA ASP A 70 -6.04 0.75 9.46
C ASP A 70 -6.34 -0.18 8.27
N ASN A 71 -7.17 0.27 7.32
CA ASN A 71 -7.43 -0.46 6.07
C ASN A 71 -6.14 -0.73 5.29
N VAL A 72 -5.27 0.28 5.14
CA VAL A 72 -3.97 0.13 4.47
C VAL A 72 -3.07 -0.87 5.21
N GLY A 73 -3.06 -0.85 6.54
CA GLY A 73 -2.27 -1.79 7.36
C GLY A 73 -2.72 -3.25 7.23
N LYS A 74 -4.01 -3.48 6.98
CA LYS A 74 -4.63 -4.81 6.86
C LYS A 74 -4.65 -5.37 5.43
N ALA A 75 -4.78 -4.49 4.44
CA ALA A 75 -5.01 -4.89 3.05
C ALA A 75 -3.79 -5.55 2.37
N PHE A 76 -2.56 -5.16 2.76
CA PHE A 76 -1.33 -5.61 2.10
C PHE A 76 -0.50 -6.55 2.97
N LYS A 77 -0.23 -7.75 2.48
CA LYS A 77 0.46 -8.81 3.22
C LYS A 77 1.89 -9.04 2.73
N LYS A 78 2.76 -9.37 3.67
CA LYS A 78 4.12 -9.87 3.40
C LYS A 78 4.06 -11.27 2.74
N PRO A 79 5.15 -11.75 2.11
CA PRO A 79 5.23 -13.09 1.53
C PRO A 79 4.98 -14.22 2.51
N ASP A 80 5.26 -14.01 3.80
CA ASP A 80 5.01 -14.95 4.89
C ASP A 80 3.55 -14.91 5.39
N GLY A 81 2.68 -14.11 4.77
CA GLY A 81 1.28 -13.96 5.17
C GLY A 81 1.07 -13.08 6.41
N ASN A 82 2.15 -12.61 7.06
CA ASN A 82 2.05 -11.73 8.21
C ASN A 82 1.68 -10.30 7.80
N TYR A 83 0.98 -9.61 8.70
CA TYR A 83 0.57 -8.23 8.51
C TYR A 83 1.77 -7.28 8.40
N ALA A 84 1.67 -6.28 7.52
CA ALA A 84 2.73 -5.31 7.29
C ALA A 84 2.97 -4.34 8.46
N TYR A 85 2.08 -4.30 9.47
CA TYR A 85 2.14 -3.34 10.58
C TYR A 85 2.83 -3.85 11.85
N HIS A 86 3.22 -5.14 11.94
CA HIS A 86 4.03 -5.63 13.06
C HIS A 86 5.52 -5.58 12.73
N LYS A 87 6.21 -4.56 13.26
CA LYS A 87 7.40 -4.73 14.08
C LYS A 87 7.51 -3.62 15.10
#